data_AF-A0A9P8F814-F1
#
_entry.id   AF-A0A9P8F814-F1
#
_cell.length_a   1.000
_cell.length_b   1.000
_cell.length_c   1.000
_cell.angle_alpha   90.00
_cell.angle_beta   90.00
_cell.angle_gamma   90.00
#
_symmetry.space_group_name_H-M   'P 1'
#
loop_
_entity.id
_entity.type
_entity.pdbx_description
1 polymer ?
#
loop_
_entity_poly.entity_id
_entity_poly.type
_entity_poly.pdbx_seq_one_letter_code
_entity_poly.pdbx_strand_id
1 'polypeptide(L)'
;DLDDPNIAMVMTAIDDPEASTMIWKLCKEKRIVANIADVPPECDFYFGSQYRDGPLQIMVSTSGNGPRMANIVRRRIAASLPPNMGEAIKKVGALRKKLRVVAPGNEEGPKRMKWMIKVCDKWSLEDFCTMEERDMEALLESYAPDVVPTLEQVRLGEDPDVWQFDGSFGFAV
;
A
#
# COMPACT_ATOMS: atom_id res chain seq x y z
N ASP A 1 14.63 -1.39 33.58
CA ASP A 1 14.72 0.07 33.77
C ASP A 1 13.81 0.71 32.73
N LEU A 2 12.76 1.42 33.16
CA LEU A 2 11.82 2.11 32.26
C LEU A 2 12.16 3.60 32.09
N ASP A 3 13.27 4.06 32.70
CA ASP A 3 13.77 5.43 32.57
C ASP A 3 14.66 5.63 31.33
N ASP A 4 14.97 4.56 30.59
CA ASP A 4 15.69 4.67 29.33
C ASP A 4 14.82 5.39 28.27
N PRO A 5 15.22 6.57 27.79
CA PRO A 5 14.45 7.33 26.80
C PRO A 5 14.34 6.63 25.44
N ASN A 6 15.10 5.56 25.20
CA ASN A 6 15.03 4.77 23.97
C ASN A 6 13.90 3.72 23.99
N ILE A 7 13.22 3.52 25.13
CA ILE A 7 12.09 2.60 25.23
C ILE A 7 10.85 3.25 24.60
N ALA A 8 10.48 2.78 23.42
CA ALA A 8 9.30 3.25 22.70
C ALA A 8 8.00 2.54 23.12
N MET A 9 8.08 1.26 23.49
CA MET A 9 6.93 0.45 23.89
C MET A 9 7.36 -0.71 24.80
N VAL A 10 6.42 -1.20 25.59
CA VAL A 10 6.62 -2.36 26.47
C VAL A 10 5.59 -3.44 26.14
N MET A 11 6.02 -4.69 26.17
CA MET A 11 5.16 -5.85 26.02
C MET A 11 5.46 -6.85 27.12
N THR A 12 4.42 -7.41 27.74
CA THR A 12 4.60 -8.50 28.70
C THR A 12 3.86 -9.74 28.22
N ALA A 13 4.50 -10.89 28.38
CA ALA A 13 3.98 -12.22 28.09
C ALA A 13 4.55 -13.22 29.09
N ILE A 14 4.48 -12.86 30.37
CA ILE A 14 5.01 -13.65 31.50
C ILE A 14 3.83 -14.27 32.27
N ASP A 15 4.07 -15.42 32.88
CA ASP A 15 3.07 -16.16 33.67
C ASP A 15 2.88 -15.58 35.10
N ASP A 16 3.07 -14.28 35.25
CA ASP A 16 2.86 -13.54 36.50
C ASP A 16 1.94 -12.33 36.22
N PRO A 17 0.63 -12.45 36.50
CA PRO A 17 -0.33 -11.39 36.30
C PRO A 17 -0.05 -10.16 37.17
N GLU A 18 0.40 -10.34 38.42
CA GLU A 18 0.66 -9.22 39.33
C GLU A 18 1.85 -8.39 38.85
N ALA A 19 2.92 -9.07 38.43
CA ALA A 19 4.07 -8.40 37.82
C ALA A 19 3.68 -7.71 36.51
N SER A 20 2.87 -8.34 35.66
CA SER A 20 2.39 -7.75 34.41
C SER A 20 1.58 -6.47 34.64
N THR A 21 0.64 -6.49 35.59
CA THR A 21 -0.13 -5.30 35.97
C THR A 21 0.75 -4.21 36.58
N MET A 22 1.77 -4.59 37.36
CA MET A 22 2.75 -3.62 37.90
C MET A 22 3.54 -2.94 36.77
N ILE A 23 4.02 -3.71 35.80
CA ILE A 23 4.71 -3.18 34.62
C ILE A 23 3.78 -2.24 33.85
N TRP A 24 2.51 -2.61 33.64
CA TRP A 24 1.52 -1.76 32.97
C TRP A 24 1.35 -0.42 33.69
N LYS A 25 1.15 -0.41 35.01
CA LYS A 25 1.00 0.82 35.81
C LYS A 25 2.22 1.74 35.66
N LEU A 26 3.43 1.19 35.76
CA LEU A 26 4.67 1.95 35.58
C LEU A 26 4.76 2.54 34.17
N CYS A 27 4.34 1.80 33.15
CA CYS A 27 4.27 2.31 31.78
C CYS A 27 3.27 3.46 31.65
N LYS A 28 2.09 3.37 32.29
CA LYS A 28 1.08 4.46 32.28
C LYS A 28 1.61 5.73 32.93
N GLU A 29 2.31 5.61 34.06
CA GLU A 29 2.94 6.75 34.74
C GLU A 29 3.97 7.45 33.86
N LYS A 30 4.77 6.67 33.11
CA LYS A 30 5.80 7.18 32.20
C LYS A 30 5.30 7.51 30.79
N ARG A 31 4.00 7.32 30.51
CA ARG A 31 3.37 7.50 29.18
C ARG A 31 4.02 6.64 28.08
N ILE A 32 4.47 5.45 28.45
CA ILE A 32 4.97 4.43 27.52
C ILE A 32 3.79 3.53 27.15
N VAL A 33 3.61 3.26 25.85
CA VAL A 33 2.54 2.35 25.41
C VAL A 33 2.87 0.91 25.81
N ALA A 34 1.90 0.23 26.42
CA ALA A 34 2.05 -1.13 26.89
C ALA A 34 1.03 -2.08 26.25
N ASN A 35 1.44 -3.33 26.00
CA ASN A 35 0.55 -4.43 25.68
C ASN A 35 0.82 -5.58 26.65
N ILE A 36 -0.18 -5.92 27.47
CA ILE A 36 -0.12 -7.03 28.41
C ILE A 36 -0.87 -8.21 27.78
N ALA A 37 -0.15 -9.28 27.46
CA ALA A 37 -0.74 -10.45 26.81
C ALA A 37 -1.95 -10.97 27.62
N ASP A 38 -3.03 -11.27 26.91
CA ASP A 38 -4.28 -11.81 27.45
C ASP A 38 -5.00 -10.95 28.50
N VAL A 39 -4.60 -9.68 28.70
CA VAL A 39 -5.27 -8.73 29.60
C VAL A 39 -5.73 -7.48 28.80
N PRO A 40 -6.88 -7.53 28.10
CA PRO A 40 -7.35 -6.42 27.26
C PRO A 40 -7.51 -5.06 27.96
N PRO A 41 -8.00 -4.98 29.22
CA PRO A 41 -8.07 -3.70 29.93
C PRO A 41 -6.70 -3.04 30.16
N GLU A 42 -5.62 -3.82 30.11
CA GLU A 42 -4.24 -3.41 30.33
C GLU A 42 -3.44 -3.34 29.01
N CYS A 43 -4.12 -3.09 27.89
CA CYS A 43 -3.50 -2.93 26.57
C CYS A 43 -3.80 -1.55 25.98
N ASP A 44 -2.75 -0.80 25.60
CA ASP A 44 -2.88 0.43 24.81
C ASP A 44 -3.02 0.15 23.30
N PHE A 45 -2.60 -1.04 22.85
CA PHE A 45 -2.69 -1.47 21.46
C PHE A 45 -2.93 -2.98 21.35
N TYR A 46 -3.34 -3.42 20.17
CA TYR A 46 -3.60 -4.83 19.86
C TYR A 46 -2.93 -5.25 18.56
N PHE A 47 -2.51 -6.50 18.51
CA PHE A 47 -2.13 -7.12 17.25
C PHE A 47 -3.36 -7.49 16.43
N GLY A 48 -3.29 -7.28 15.12
CA GLY A 48 -4.28 -7.73 14.16
C GLY A 48 -3.82 -8.95 13.37
N SER A 49 -4.74 -9.52 12.59
CA SER A 49 -4.39 -10.48 11.54
C SER A 49 -3.67 -9.73 10.41
N GLN A 50 -2.41 -10.09 10.14
CA GLN A 50 -1.56 -9.38 9.20
C GLN A 50 -1.31 -10.19 7.93
N TYR A 51 -1.35 -9.52 6.77
CA TYR A 51 -0.85 -10.00 5.50
C TYR A 51 0.31 -9.10 5.06
N ARG A 52 1.37 -9.72 4.54
CA ARG A 52 2.55 -9.01 4.02
C ARG A 52 2.96 -9.59 2.68
N ASP A 53 3.23 -8.71 1.72
CA ASP A 53 3.83 -9.02 0.43
C ASP A 53 4.80 -7.89 0.06
N GLY A 54 6.10 -8.11 0.30
CA GLY A 54 7.11 -7.07 0.15
C GLY A 54 6.76 -5.79 0.93
N PRO A 55 6.65 -4.62 0.26
CA PRO A 55 6.26 -3.35 0.88
C PRO A 55 4.76 -3.26 1.22
N LEU A 56 3.89 -4.16 0.72
CA LEU A 56 2.47 -4.17 1.08
C LEU A 56 2.28 -4.77 2.46
N GLN A 57 1.57 -4.05 3.32
CA GLN A 57 1.13 -4.52 4.63
C GLN A 57 -0.36 -4.24 4.80
N ILE A 58 -1.12 -5.27 5.18
CA ILE A 58 -2.54 -5.16 5.51
C ILE A 58 -2.76 -5.76 6.89
N MET A 59 -3.34 -4.97 7.80
CA MET A 59 -3.73 -5.43 9.13
C MET A 59 -5.25 -5.36 9.27
N VAL A 60 -5.86 -6.46 9.71
CA VAL A 60 -7.27 -6.53 10.05
C VAL A 60 -7.41 -6.73 11.56
N SER A 61 -8.15 -5.84 12.21
CA SER A 61 -8.49 -5.92 13.63
C SER A 61 -10.00 -5.99 13.81
N THR A 62 -10.44 -6.68 14.87
CA THR A 62 -11.84 -6.76 15.31
C THR A 62 -12.05 -6.12 16.67
N SER A 63 -11.07 -5.34 17.15
CA SER A 63 -11.11 -4.72 18.49
C SER A 63 -11.40 -5.75 19.60
N GLY A 64 -10.76 -6.92 19.53
CA GLY A 64 -10.94 -8.01 20.50
C GLY A 64 -12.18 -8.89 20.29
N ASN A 65 -13.10 -8.55 19.37
CA ASN A 65 -14.36 -9.30 19.18
C ASN A 65 -14.20 -10.65 18.46
N GLY A 66 -12.99 -11.07 18.10
CA GLY A 66 -12.76 -12.39 17.54
C GLY A 66 -11.53 -12.45 16.63
N PRO A 67 -10.41 -13.08 17.06
CA PRO A 67 -9.23 -13.25 16.22
C PRO A 67 -9.49 -14.14 15.00
N ARG A 68 -10.42 -15.09 15.12
CA ARG A 68 -10.83 -15.94 13.98
C ARG A 68 -11.51 -15.14 12.87
N MET A 69 -12.35 -14.17 13.22
CA MET A 69 -13.03 -13.33 12.23
C MET A 69 -12.04 -12.43 11.49
N ALA A 70 -11.10 -11.80 12.22
CA ALA A 70 -10.02 -11.02 11.63
C ALA A 70 -9.22 -11.84 10.61
N ASN A 71 -8.89 -13.09 10.95
CA ASN A 71 -8.19 -14.01 10.06
C ASN A 71 -8.99 -14.34 8.79
N ILE A 72 -10.31 -14.57 8.90
CA ILE A 72 -11.16 -14.86 7.73
C ILE A 72 -11.20 -13.67 6.78
N VAL A 73 -11.43 -12.47 7.31
CA VAL A 73 -11.48 -11.23 6.51
C VAL A 73 -10.13 -10.97 5.84
N ARG A 74 -9.03 -11.07 6.58
CA ARG A 74 -7.67 -10.93 6.02
C ARG A 74 -7.39 -11.94 4.90
N ARG A 75 -7.81 -13.20 5.05
CA ARG A 75 -7.68 -14.22 3.99
C ARG A 75 -8.46 -13.85 2.74
N ARG A 76 -9.68 -13.32 2.88
CA ARG A 76 -10.49 -12.87 1.74
C ARG A 76 -9.83 -11.70 1.01
N ILE A 77 -9.35 -10.70 1.75
CA ILE A 77 -8.61 -9.56 1.18
C ILE A 77 -7.35 -10.06 0.45
N ALA A 78 -6.55 -10.92 1.08
CA ALA A 78 -5.35 -11.45 0.45
C ALA A 78 -5.65 -12.25 -0.83
N ALA A 79 -6.77 -12.98 -0.86
CA ALA A 79 -7.19 -13.75 -2.02
C ALA A 79 -7.74 -12.90 -3.17
N SER A 80 -8.16 -11.65 -2.91
CA SER A 80 -8.60 -10.71 -3.95
C SER A 80 -7.46 -9.89 -4.54
N LEU A 81 -6.24 -10.00 -4.01
CA LEU A 81 -5.09 -9.30 -4.57
C LEU A 81 -4.47 -10.12 -5.71
N PRO A 82 -4.05 -9.48 -6.81
CA PRO A 82 -3.24 -10.15 -7.82
C PRO A 82 -1.92 -10.69 -7.23
N PRO A 83 -1.35 -11.74 -7.83
CA PRO A 83 -0.03 -12.22 -7.43
C PRO A 83 1.04 -11.15 -7.68
N ASN A 84 2.09 -11.13 -6.85
CA ASN A 84 3.25 -10.23 -6.96
C ASN A 84 2.94 -8.74 -6.73
N MET A 85 1.91 -8.42 -5.96
CA MET A 85 1.56 -7.04 -5.59
C MET A 85 2.72 -6.29 -4.94
N GLY A 86 3.51 -6.98 -4.10
CA GLY A 86 4.69 -6.40 -3.48
C GLY A 86 5.73 -5.89 -4.50
N GLU A 87 5.89 -6.59 -5.62
CA GLU A 87 6.78 -6.17 -6.70
C GLU A 87 6.17 -5.03 -7.51
N ALA A 88 4.87 -5.08 -7.79
CA ALA A 88 4.14 -3.99 -8.44
C ALA A 88 4.33 -2.65 -7.70
N ILE A 89 4.23 -2.65 -6.37
CA ILE A 89 4.46 -1.44 -5.54
C ILE A 89 5.91 -0.94 -5.67
N LYS A 90 6.91 -1.83 -5.72
CA LYS A 90 8.29 -1.41 -5.94
C LYS A 90 8.46 -0.77 -7.33
N LYS A 91 7.84 -1.34 -8.36
CA LYS A 91 7.86 -0.76 -9.72
C LYS A 91 7.19 0.61 -9.76
N VAL A 92 6.04 0.81 -9.10
CA VAL A 92 5.43 2.15 -8.95
C VAL A 92 6.39 3.11 -8.23
N GLY A 93 7.12 2.63 -7.22
CA GLY A 93 8.19 3.39 -6.56
C GLY A 93 9.33 3.77 -7.52
N ALA A 94 9.73 2.86 -8.41
CA ALA A 94 10.74 3.11 -9.44
C ALA A 94 10.24 4.12 -10.49
N LEU A 95 9.00 3.99 -10.97
CA LEU A 95 8.34 4.94 -11.86
C LEU A 95 8.36 6.36 -11.26
N ARG A 96 8.00 6.51 -9.98
CA ARG A 96 8.06 7.80 -9.27
C ARG A 96 9.47 8.38 -9.21
N LYS A 97 10.50 7.54 -9.07
CA LYS A 97 11.90 7.99 -9.08
C LYS A 97 12.32 8.44 -10.48
N LYS A 98 12.00 7.67 -11.52
CA LYS A 98 12.27 8.05 -12.92
C LYS A 98 11.55 9.33 -13.31
N LEU A 99 10.29 9.50 -12.88
CA LEU A 99 9.53 10.72 -13.13
C LEU A 99 10.20 11.98 -12.57
N ARG A 100 10.89 11.88 -11.42
CA ARG A 100 11.67 13.00 -10.87
C ARG A 100 12.92 13.34 -11.68
N VAL A 101 13.44 12.38 -12.44
CA VAL A 101 14.57 12.61 -13.37
C VAL A 101 14.06 13.27 -14.65
N VAL A 102 12.93 12.81 -15.18
CA VAL A 102 12.30 13.38 -16.40
C VAL A 102 11.81 14.81 -16.18
N ALA A 103 11.18 15.07 -15.02
CA ALA A 103 10.70 16.38 -14.63
C ALA A 103 11.39 16.82 -13.33
N PRO A 104 12.62 17.35 -13.41
CA PRO A 104 13.34 17.84 -12.24
C PRO A 104 12.70 19.13 -11.71
N GLY A 105 13.07 19.52 -10.49
CA GLY A 105 12.54 20.74 -9.86
C GLY A 105 11.47 20.47 -8.81
N ASN A 106 11.36 21.38 -7.84
CA ASN A 106 10.40 21.27 -6.75
C ASN A 106 9.01 21.77 -7.18
N GLU A 107 8.99 22.72 -8.12
CA GLU A 107 7.83 23.28 -8.80
C GLU A 107 7.01 22.23 -9.56
N GLU A 108 7.66 21.19 -10.09
CA GLU A 108 7.00 20.06 -10.75
C GLU A 108 6.33 19.09 -9.75
N GLY A 109 6.57 19.26 -8.44
CA GLY A 109 6.03 18.40 -7.38
C GLY A 109 4.52 18.16 -7.46
N PRO A 110 3.69 19.23 -7.46
CA PRO A 110 2.25 19.10 -7.60
C PRO A 110 1.81 18.43 -8.91
N LYS A 111 2.45 18.76 -10.04
CA LYS A 111 2.13 18.17 -11.35
C LYS A 111 2.45 16.67 -11.38
N ARG A 112 3.63 16.26 -10.92
CA ARG A 112 4.00 14.84 -10.78
C ARG A 112 3.03 14.08 -9.90
N MET A 113 2.62 14.67 -8.76
CA MET A 113 1.65 14.03 -7.87
C MET A 113 0.30 13.82 -8.57
N LYS A 114 -0.23 14.87 -9.20
CA LYS A 114 -1.50 14.80 -9.92
C LYS A 114 -1.47 13.78 -11.06
N TRP A 115 -0.39 13.73 -11.83
CA TRP A 115 -0.25 12.76 -12.90
C TRP A 115 -0.13 11.32 -12.38
N MET A 116 0.64 11.09 -11.31
CA MET A 116 0.70 9.76 -10.67
C MET A 116 -0.66 9.30 -10.13
N ILE A 117 -1.49 10.20 -9.61
CA ILE A 117 -2.86 9.87 -9.23
C ILE A 117 -3.66 9.38 -10.45
N LYS A 118 -3.59 10.10 -11.58
CA LYS A 118 -4.26 9.68 -12.82
C LYS A 118 -3.80 8.29 -13.28
N VAL A 119 -2.51 7.97 -13.17
CA VAL A 119 -1.97 6.64 -13.48
C VAL A 119 -2.58 5.58 -12.56
N CYS A 120 -2.57 5.80 -11.24
CA CYS A 120 -3.14 4.88 -10.26
C CYS A 120 -4.65 4.70 -10.38
N ASP A 121 -5.38 5.73 -10.80
CA ASP A 121 -6.84 5.67 -10.97
C ASP A 121 -7.22 4.99 -12.29
N LYS A 122 -6.39 5.12 -13.34
CA LYS A 122 -6.67 4.56 -14.67
C LYS A 122 -6.22 3.10 -14.82
N TRP A 123 -5.08 2.73 -14.25
CA TRP A 123 -4.52 1.38 -14.38
C TRP A 123 -5.07 0.45 -13.31
N SER A 124 -5.35 -0.79 -13.69
CA SER A 124 -5.74 -1.83 -12.76
C SER A 124 -4.55 -2.34 -11.94
N LEU A 125 -4.83 -3.09 -10.87
CA LEU A 125 -3.79 -3.74 -10.08
C LEU A 125 -3.01 -4.77 -10.90
N GLU A 126 -3.71 -5.46 -11.80
CA GLU A 126 -3.19 -6.43 -12.75
C GLU A 126 -2.23 -5.76 -13.74
N ASP A 127 -2.55 -4.56 -14.22
CA ASP A 127 -1.67 -3.77 -15.08
C ASP A 127 -0.35 -3.47 -14.36
N PHE A 128 -0.41 -2.98 -13.11
CA PHE A 128 0.81 -2.72 -12.33
C PHE A 128 1.62 -3.98 -12.03
N CYS A 129 0.97 -5.13 -11.84
CA CYS A 129 1.66 -6.40 -11.61
C CYS A 129 2.39 -6.88 -12.87
N THR A 130 1.80 -6.67 -14.04
CA THR A 130 2.35 -7.12 -15.33
C THR A 130 3.21 -6.08 -16.04
N MET A 131 3.26 -4.84 -15.56
CA MET A 131 4.09 -3.75 -16.09
C MET A 131 5.57 -4.10 -16.08
N GLU A 132 6.26 -3.85 -17.18
CA GLU A 132 7.70 -4.06 -17.34
C GLU A 132 8.47 -2.73 -17.38
N GLU A 133 9.81 -2.79 -17.37
CA GLU A 133 10.67 -1.61 -17.41
C GLU A 133 10.41 -0.74 -18.65
N ARG A 134 10.26 -1.38 -19.83
CA ARG A 134 9.93 -0.70 -21.08
C ARG A 134 8.58 0.02 -21.04
N ASP A 135 7.60 -0.57 -20.35
CA ASP A 135 6.25 0.01 -20.22
C ASP A 135 6.33 1.29 -19.37
N MET A 136 7.15 1.30 -18.31
CA MET A 136 7.39 2.50 -17.51
C MET A 136 8.06 3.61 -18.33
N GLU A 137 9.03 3.27 -19.16
CA GLU A 137 9.76 4.24 -19.99
C GLU A 137 8.84 4.89 -21.02
N ALA A 138 8.05 4.08 -21.73
CA ALA A 138 7.06 4.58 -22.68
C ALA A 138 5.95 5.39 -21.98
N LEU A 139 5.46 4.96 -20.81
CA LEU A 139 4.47 5.72 -20.04
C LEU A 139 4.99 7.10 -19.62
N LEU A 140 6.29 7.25 -19.33
CA LEU A 140 6.86 8.54 -18.93
C LEU A 140 6.86 9.58 -20.06
N GLU A 141 6.84 9.15 -21.32
CA GLU A 141 6.73 10.06 -22.47
C GLU A 141 5.39 10.80 -22.48
N SER A 142 4.34 10.21 -21.89
CA SER A 142 3.02 10.83 -21.78
C SER A 142 2.89 11.83 -20.63
N TYR A 143 3.95 12.05 -19.85
CA TYR A 143 3.94 13.04 -18.76
C TYR A 143 3.83 14.49 -19.25
N ALA A 144 4.63 14.85 -20.27
CA ALA A 144 4.63 16.20 -20.84
C ALA A 144 3.24 16.61 -21.38
N PRO A 145 2.55 15.77 -22.19
CA PRO A 145 1.18 16.06 -22.64
C PRO A 145 0.11 15.93 -21.54
N ASP A 146 0.47 15.47 -20.33
CA ASP A 146 -0.45 15.27 -19.19
C ASP A 146 -1.58 14.26 -19.47
N VAL A 147 -1.29 13.28 -20.34
CA VAL A 147 -2.17 12.16 -20.71
C VAL A 147 -1.66 10.88 -20.02
N VAL A 148 -2.57 9.98 -19.70
CA VAL A 148 -2.24 8.64 -19.20
C VAL A 148 -2.85 7.62 -20.15
N PRO A 149 -2.08 6.95 -21.01
CA PRO A 149 -2.56 5.82 -21.83
C PRO A 149 -2.88 4.60 -20.96
N THR A 150 -3.66 3.64 -21.47
CA THR A 150 -3.77 2.30 -20.86
C THR A 150 -2.46 1.53 -21.04
N LEU A 151 -2.24 0.47 -20.25
CA LEU A 151 -1.04 -0.38 -20.43
C LEU A 151 -0.98 -1.00 -21.84
N GLU A 152 -2.13 -1.35 -22.42
CA GLU A 152 -2.22 -1.84 -23.80
C GLU A 152 -1.77 -0.78 -24.82
N GLN A 153 -2.26 0.45 -24.70
CA GLN A 153 -1.84 1.57 -25.56
C GLN A 153 -0.34 1.84 -25.47
N VAL A 154 0.22 1.80 -24.25
CA VAL A 154 1.68 1.91 -24.02
C VAL A 154 2.45 0.83 -24.78
N ARG A 155 1.97 -0.42 -24.74
CA ARG A 155 2.64 -1.56 -25.37
C ARG A 155 2.54 -1.57 -26.90
N LEU A 156 1.42 -1.09 -27.43
CA LEU A 156 1.20 -0.96 -28.87
C LEU A 156 1.94 0.25 -29.47
N GLY A 157 2.42 1.18 -28.63
CA GLY A 157 2.98 2.45 -29.08
C GLY A 157 1.93 3.34 -29.75
N GLU A 158 0.66 3.16 -29.39
CA GLU A 158 -0.44 3.94 -29.94
C GLU A 158 -0.50 5.29 -29.25
N ASP A 159 -0.56 6.34 -30.07
CA ASP A 159 -0.83 7.68 -29.58
C ASP A 159 -2.29 7.72 -29.08
N PRO A 160 -2.54 8.01 -27.78
CA PRO A 160 -3.89 8.04 -27.22
C PRO A 160 -4.81 9.07 -27.87
N ASP A 161 -4.29 10.02 -28.66
CA ASP A 161 -5.06 11.01 -29.41
C ASP A 161 -5.40 10.58 -30.86
N VAL A 162 -4.98 9.39 -31.31
CA VAL A 162 -5.30 8.87 -32.66
C VAL A 162 -6.50 7.93 -32.60
N TRP A 163 -7.64 8.39 -33.14
CA TRP A 163 -8.83 7.57 -33.31
C TRP A 163 -8.59 6.49 -34.38
N GLN A 164 -8.53 5.21 -33.97
CA GLN A 164 -8.54 4.09 -34.92
C GLN A 164 -9.98 3.71 -35.29
N PHE A 165 -10.29 3.80 -36.57
CA PHE A 165 -11.55 3.33 -37.16
C PHE A 165 -11.63 1.79 -37.06
N ASP A 166 -12.60 1.27 -36.31
CA ASP A 166 -12.76 -0.17 -36.01
C ASP A 166 -13.40 -1.00 -37.15
N GLY A 167 -13.69 -0.37 -38.29
CA GLY A 167 -14.24 -1.04 -39.47
C GLY A 167 -15.68 -1.53 -39.32
N SER A 168 -16.38 -1.22 -38.22
CA SER A 168 -17.78 -1.59 -38.05
C SER A 168 -18.71 -0.62 -38.81
N PHE A 169 -18.86 -0.84 -40.12
CA PHE A 169 -20.03 -0.32 -40.83
C PHE A 169 -21.26 -1.07 -40.33
N GLY A 170 -22.00 -0.46 -39.41
CA GLY A 170 -23.39 -0.80 -39.18
C GLY A 170 -24.16 -0.61 -40.49
N PHE A 171 -24.33 -1.68 -41.26
CA PHE A 171 -25.22 -1.67 -42.40
C PHE A 171 -26.64 -1.46 -41.86
N ALA A 172 -27.17 -0.25 -42.06
CA ALA A 172 -28.60 -0.05 -42.07
C ALA A 172 -29.15 -0.77 -43.31
N VAL A 173 -29.90 -1.84 -43.08
CA VAL A 173 -30.88 -2.39 -44.03
C VAL A 173 -32.22 -2.41 -43.33
#